data_AF-A0A6J6CV87-F1
#
_entry.id   AF-A0A6J6CV87-F1
#
_cell.length_a   1.000
_cell.length_b   1.000
_cell.length_c   1.000
_cell.angle_alpha   90.00
_cell.angle_beta   90.00
_cell.angle_gamma   90.00
#
_symmetry.space_group_name_H-M   'P 1'
#
loop_
_entity.id
_entity.type
_entity.pdbx_description
1 polymer ?
#
loop_
_entity_poly.entity_id
_entity_poly.type
_entity_poly.pdbx_seq_one_letter_code
_entity_poly.pdbx_strand_id
1 'polypeptide(L)'
;MIRGDASDGLPGLKGIGEKGAATIVHHFDNMQEVINAAESGSDLLTPNLRKKIIESKKYAKIAPTLVNCAIDVSVPNINSELKKSNINSSSIKSLQDKYGLGASVDRLLAALDKY
;
A
#
# COMPACT_ATOMS: atom_id res chain seq x y z
N MET A 1 -6.31 6.14 0.29
CA MET A 1 -7.59 6.20 -0.45
C MET A 1 -8.19 7.60 -0.59
N ILE A 2 -8.28 8.43 0.47
CA ILE A 2 -8.91 9.77 0.37
C ILE A 2 -8.13 10.72 -0.54
N ARG A 3 -6.81 10.85 -0.35
CA ARG A 3 -5.96 11.76 -1.13
C ARG A 3 -5.64 11.28 -2.56
N GLY A 4 -5.96 10.02 -2.87
CA GLY A 4 -5.53 9.35 -4.10
C GLY A 4 -4.10 8.79 -4.06
N ASP A 5 -3.71 8.12 -5.14
CA ASP A 5 -2.36 7.65 -5.44
C ASP A 5 -2.09 7.81 -6.93
N ALA A 6 -1.20 8.72 -7.29
CA ALA A 6 -0.90 9.02 -8.69
C ALA A 6 -0.14 7.90 -9.40
N SER A 7 0.67 7.12 -8.66
CA SER A 7 1.42 5.99 -9.22
C SER A 7 0.49 4.90 -9.73
N ASP A 8 -0.61 4.67 -9.00
CA ASP A 8 -1.61 3.63 -9.31
C ASP A 8 -2.81 4.18 -10.10
N GLY A 9 -2.76 5.44 -10.55
CA GLY A 9 -3.85 6.08 -11.29
C GLY A 9 -5.13 6.30 -10.46
N LEU A 10 -5.03 6.28 -9.13
CA LEU A 10 -6.15 6.45 -8.21
C LEU A 10 -6.37 7.94 -7.90
N PRO A 11 -7.47 8.56 -8.37
CA PRO A 11 -7.66 10.01 -8.26
C PRO A 11 -7.95 10.51 -6.84
N GLY A 12 -8.42 9.65 -5.93
CA GLY A 12 -8.90 10.07 -4.61
C GLY A 12 -10.25 10.77 -4.64
N LEU A 13 -10.66 11.35 -3.50
CA LEU A 13 -11.85 12.20 -3.40
C LEU A 13 -11.54 13.58 -3.98
N LYS A 14 -12.32 13.98 -4.99
CA LYS A 14 -12.05 15.21 -5.76
C LYS A 14 -12.05 16.43 -4.85
N GLY A 15 -10.97 17.21 -4.89
CA GLY A 15 -10.83 18.43 -4.09
C GLY A 15 -10.50 18.20 -2.61
N ILE A 16 -10.17 16.97 -2.20
CA ILE A 16 -9.65 16.65 -0.86
C ILE A 16 -8.21 16.18 -1.00
N GLY A 17 -7.27 17.08 -0.73
CA GLY A 17 -5.84 16.76 -0.69
C GLY A 17 -5.41 16.15 0.65
N GLU A 18 -4.10 16.04 0.85
CA GLU A 18 -3.50 15.39 2.03
C GLU A 18 -3.93 16.02 3.37
N LYS A 19 -3.97 17.36 3.47
CA LYS A 19 -4.41 18.04 4.70
C LYS A 19 -5.87 17.74 5.05
N GLY A 20 -6.75 17.76 4.06
CA GLY A 20 -8.16 17.42 4.26
C GLY A 20 -8.35 15.96 4.62
N ALA A 21 -7.57 15.07 3.98
CA ALA A 21 -7.54 13.66 4.32
C ALA A 21 -7.09 13.43 5.77
N ALA A 22 -6.04 14.12 6.23
CA ALA A 22 -5.53 14.05 7.58
C ALA A 22 -6.58 14.44 8.64
N THR A 23 -7.33 15.52 8.39
CA THR A 23 -8.44 15.92 9.28
C THR A 23 -9.51 14.84 9.36
N ILE A 24 -9.87 14.20 8.23
CA ILE A 24 -10.90 13.17 8.20
C ILE A 24 -10.46 11.94 8.98
N VAL A 25 -9.25 11.41 8.74
CA VAL A 25 -8.78 10.18 9.41
C VAL A 25 -8.52 10.34 10.90
N HIS A 26 -8.42 11.58 11.40
CA HIS A 26 -8.31 11.83 12.84
C HIS A 26 -9.65 11.63 13.58
N HIS A 27 -10.77 11.64 12.86
CA HIS A 27 -12.12 11.57 13.41
C HIS A 27 -12.88 10.29 13.08
N PHE A 28 -12.42 9.50 12.11
CA PHE A 28 -13.14 8.33 11.60
C PHE A 28 -12.19 7.19 11.28
N ASP A 29 -12.60 5.97 11.61
CA ASP A 29 -11.76 4.78 11.48
C ASP A 29 -11.81 4.19 10.07
N ASN A 30 -12.93 4.39 9.36
CA ASN A 30 -13.14 3.80 8.04
C ASN A 30 -13.95 4.71 7.11
N MET A 31 -13.89 4.40 5.81
CA MET A 31 -14.56 5.19 4.77
C MET A 31 -16.08 5.20 4.90
N GLN A 32 -16.69 4.13 5.44
CA GLN A 32 -18.14 4.05 5.60
C GLN A 32 -18.63 5.06 6.65
N GLU A 33 -17.91 5.20 7.76
CA GLU A 33 -18.18 6.22 8.77
C GLU A 33 -18.05 7.64 8.21
N VAL A 34 -17.03 7.89 7.38
CA VAL A 34 -16.84 9.19 6.71
C VAL A 34 -18.04 9.52 5.81
N ILE A 35 -18.51 8.56 5.03
CA ILE A 35 -19.68 8.73 4.16
C ILE A 35 -20.94 9.00 5.00
N ASN A 36 -21.16 8.19 6.04
CA ASN A 36 -22.32 8.34 6.94
C ASN A 36 -22.31 9.70 7.64
N ALA A 37 -21.17 10.16 8.16
CA ALA A 37 -21.01 11.44 8.81
C ALA A 37 -21.24 12.63 7.87
N ALA A 38 -20.83 12.49 6.60
CA ALA A 38 -21.11 13.50 5.59
C ALA A 38 -22.61 13.60 5.27
N GLU A 39 -23.30 12.47 5.21
CA GLU A 39 -24.75 12.39 4.94
C GLU A 39 -25.62 12.83 6.12
N SER A 40 -25.21 12.51 7.34
CA SER A 40 -25.92 12.90 8.57
C SER A 40 -25.69 14.37 8.94
N GLY A 41 -24.80 15.07 8.23
CA GLY A 41 -24.48 16.46 8.52
C GLY A 41 -23.63 16.66 9.78
N SER A 42 -22.80 15.68 10.16
CA SER A 42 -21.96 15.75 11.37
C SER A 42 -21.10 17.02 11.43
N ASP A 43 -20.98 17.59 12.63
CA ASP A 43 -20.17 18.78 12.92
C ASP A 43 -18.66 18.48 12.90
N LEU A 44 -18.27 17.20 12.94
CA LEU A 44 -16.88 16.76 12.79
C LEU A 44 -16.33 17.02 11.37
N LEU A 45 -17.20 17.31 10.41
CA LEU A 45 -16.83 17.63 9.03
C LEU A 45 -17.30 19.04 8.69
N THR A 46 -16.37 19.87 8.19
CA THR A 46 -16.74 21.19 7.66
C THR A 46 -17.75 21.06 6.51
N PRO A 47 -18.63 22.05 6.29
CA PRO A 47 -19.62 22.00 5.20
C PRO A 47 -19.00 21.73 3.82
N ASN A 48 -17.80 22.27 3.57
CA ASN A 48 -17.07 22.04 2.33
C ASN A 48 -16.56 20.60 2.18
N LEU A 49 -16.05 19.99 3.25
CA LEU A 49 -15.63 18.58 3.23
C LEU A 49 -16.82 17.66 3.00
N ARG A 50 -17.95 17.88 3.71
CA ARG A 50 -19.17 17.09 3.50
C ARG A 50 -19.62 17.12 2.05
N LYS A 51 -19.71 18.32 1.45
CA LYS A 51 -20.10 18.48 0.05
C LYS A 51 -19.20 17.66 -0.89
N LYS A 52 -17.88 17.75 -0.73
CA LYS A 52 -16.91 17.00 -1.57
C LYS A 52 -17.00 15.49 -1.38
N ILE A 53 -17.22 15.02 -0.15
CA ILE A 53 -17.41 13.59 0.15
C ILE A 53 -18.69 13.08 -0.52
N ILE A 54 -19.80 13.81 -0.41
CA ILE A 54 -21.09 13.45 -1.02
C ILE A 54 -20.97 13.42 -2.55
N GLU A 55 -20.34 14.44 -3.16
CA GLU A 55 -20.09 14.49 -4.61
C GLU A 55 -19.22 13.31 -5.08
N SER A 56 -18.29 12.86 -4.23
CA SER A 56 -17.39 11.74 -4.51
C SER A 56 -17.90 10.39 -3.97
N LYS A 57 -19.16 10.30 -3.51
CA LYS A 57 -19.72 9.12 -2.81
C LYS A 57 -19.54 7.81 -3.58
N LYS A 58 -19.72 7.84 -4.91
CA LYS A 58 -19.54 6.66 -5.77
C LYS A 58 -18.11 6.12 -5.68
N TYR A 59 -17.11 6.99 -5.76
CA TYR A 59 -15.70 6.61 -5.62
C TYR A 59 -15.39 6.20 -4.18
N ALA A 60 -15.86 6.96 -3.19
CA ALA A 60 -15.66 6.68 -1.78
C ALA A 60 -16.08 5.25 -1.41
N LYS A 61 -17.21 4.76 -1.93
CA LYS A 61 -17.71 3.40 -1.69
C LYS A 61 -16.79 2.29 -2.21
N ILE A 62 -16.17 2.49 -3.38
CA ILE A 62 -15.28 1.48 -3.99
C ILE A 62 -13.81 1.63 -3.57
N ALA A 63 -13.44 2.79 -3.01
CA ALA A 63 -12.06 3.10 -2.68
C ALA A 63 -11.41 2.09 -1.71
N PRO A 64 -12.10 1.51 -0.70
CA PRO A 64 -11.52 0.45 0.12
C PRO A 64 -11.15 -0.79 -0.70
N THR A 65 -11.99 -1.21 -1.65
CA THR A 65 -11.72 -2.37 -2.52
C THR A 65 -10.55 -2.12 -3.47
N LEU A 66 -10.38 -0.89 -3.94
CA LEU A 66 -9.29 -0.53 -4.86
C LEU A 66 -7.93 -0.41 -4.16
N VAL A 67 -7.92 -0.06 -2.88
CA VAL A 67 -6.70 0.34 -2.16
C VAL A 67 -6.23 -0.72 -1.16
N ASN A 68 -7.15 -1.46 -0.54
CA ASN A 68 -6.76 -2.50 0.40
C ASN A 68 -6.20 -3.70 -0.33
N CYS A 69 -5.14 -4.29 0.22
CA CYS A 69 -4.61 -5.55 -0.28
C CYS A 69 -5.63 -6.68 -0.04
N ALA A 70 -5.77 -7.56 -1.02
CA ALA A 70 -6.51 -8.81 -0.84
C ALA A 70 -5.74 -9.72 0.13
N ILE A 71 -6.43 -10.21 1.16
CA ILE A 71 -5.87 -11.07 2.21
C ILE A 71 -6.31 -12.53 2.07
N ASP A 72 -7.16 -12.81 1.10
CA ASP A 72 -7.80 -14.09 0.80
C ASP A 72 -7.29 -14.68 -0.53
N VAL A 73 -6.13 -14.22 -0.99
CA VAL A 73 -5.50 -14.72 -2.21
C VAL A 73 -5.00 -16.15 -1.96
N SER A 74 -5.43 -17.08 -2.81
CA SER A 74 -4.95 -18.46 -2.83
C SER A 74 -3.48 -18.52 -3.23
N VAL A 75 -2.58 -18.36 -2.26
CA VAL A 75 -1.14 -18.56 -2.43
C VAL A 75 -0.73 -19.91 -1.83
N PRO A 76 0.25 -20.62 -2.44
CA PRO A 76 0.79 -21.82 -1.81
C PRO A 76 1.43 -21.47 -0.47
N ASN A 77 1.52 -22.44 0.44
CA ASN A 77 2.24 -22.25 1.69
C ASN A 77 3.75 -22.12 1.39
N ILE A 78 4.26 -20.89 1.40
CA ILE A 78 5.67 -20.58 1.18
C ILE A 78 6.35 -20.53 2.55
N ASN A 79 7.29 -21.44 2.81
CA ASN A 79 8.17 -21.30 3.97
C ASN A 79 9.08 -20.08 3.72
N SER A 80 8.90 -19.03 4.53
CA SER A 80 9.65 -17.77 4.46
C SER A 80 10.93 -17.76 5.31
N GLU A 81 11.26 -18.88 5.97
CA GLU A 81 12.51 -19.01 6.72
C GLU A 81 13.70 -18.91 5.76
N LEU A 82 14.61 -17.99 6.07
CA LEU A 82 15.89 -17.91 5.39
C LEU A 82 16.78 -19.08 5.83
N LYS A 83 16.68 -20.21 5.13
CA LYS A 83 17.52 -21.38 5.40
C LYS A 83 18.89 -21.18 4.78
N LYS A 84 19.93 -21.32 5.60
CA LYS A 84 21.34 -21.50 5.19
C LYS A 84 21.48 -22.85 4.50
N SER A 85 20.86 -23.00 3.32
CA SER A 85 20.99 -24.20 2.51
C SER A 85 22.37 -24.23 1.85
N ASN A 86 22.78 -25.38 1.30
CA ASN A 86 24.03 -25.54 0.56
C ASN A 86 24.02 -24.67 -0.70
N ILE A 87 24.37 -23.39 -0.52
CA ILE A 87 24.46 -22.40 -1.59
C ILE A 87 25.51 -22.89 -2.57
N ASN A 88 25.08 -23.17 -3.81
CA ASN A 88 26.01 -23.49 -4.88
C ASN A 88 26.71 -22.21 -5.35
N SER A 89 27.83 -21.91 -4.70
CA SER A 89 28.63 -20.71 -4.96
C SER A 89 29.13 -20.63 -6.41
N SER A 90 29.40 -21.75 -7.06
CA SER A 90 29.82 -21.81 -8.47
C SER A 90 28.71 -21.36 -9.42
N SER A 91 27.48 -21.85 -9.20
CA SER A 91 26.32 -21.42 -10.00
C SER A 91 26.01 -19.93 -9.80
N ILE A 92 26.14 -19.42 -8.58
CA ILE A 92 25.93 -18.00 -8.27
C ILE A 92 27.00 -17.12 -8.94
N LYS A 93 28.27 -17.51 -8.90
CA LYS A 93 29.35 -16.77 -9.58
C LYS A 93 29.15 -16.74 -11.10
N SER A 94 28.71 -17.85 -11.70
CA SER A 94 28.37 -17.86 -13.13
C SER A 94 27.24 -16.87 -13.47
N LEU A 95 26.22 -16.74 -12.61
CA LEU A 95 25.18 -15.73 -12.77
C LEU A 95 25.69 -14.31 -12.51
N GLN A 96 26.59 -14.13 -11.54
CA GLN A 96 27.25 -12.86 -11.24
C GLN A 96 28.00 -12.33 -12.46
N ASP A 97 28.78 -13.18 -13.13
CA ASP A 97 29.53 -12.82 -14.32
C ASP A 97 28.60 -12.57 -15.51
N LYS A 98 27.62 -13.47 -15.72
CA LYS A 98 26.67 -13.37 -16.84
C LYS A 98 25.85 -12.08 -16.82
N TYR A 99 25.43 -11.63 -15.63
CA TYR A 99 24.58 -10.45 -15.47
C TYR A 99 25.31 -9.22 -14.94
N GLY A 100 26.64 -9.28 -14.76
CA GLY A 100 27.45 -8.16 -14.27
C GLY A 100 27.08 -7.70 -12.87
N LEU A 101 26.64 -8.61 -11.99
CA LEU A 101 26.11 -8.26 -10.66
C LEU A 101 27.21 -7.90 -9.64
N GLY A 102 28.45 -8.27 -9.94
CA GLY A 102 29.67 -7.85 -9.21
C GLY A 102 29.50 -7.87 -7.70
N ALA A 103 29.90 -6.78 -7.04
CA ALA A 103 29.96 -6.67 -5.59
C ALA A 103 28.61 -6.86 -4.84
N SER A 104 27.47 -6.81 -5.52
CA SER A 104 26.18 -7.10 -4.88
C SER A 104 26.04 -8.57 -4.50
N VAL A 105 26.52 -9.48 -5.35
CA VAL A 105 26.56 -10.92 -5.04
C VAL A 105 27.61 -11.23 -3.98
N ASP A 106 28.78 -10.60 -4.03
CA ASP A 106 29.81 -10.77 -3.00
C ASP A 106 29.30 -10.37 -1.61
N ARG A 107 28.59 -9.24 -1.52
CA ARG A 107 27.96 -8.78 -0.27
C ARG A 107 26.85 -9.72 0.20
N LEU A 108 26.05 -10.27 -0.71
CA LEU A 108 25.02 -11.26 -0.37
C LEU A 108 25.63 -12.52 0.24
N LEU A 109 26.65 -13.10 -0.40
CA LEU A 109 27.33 -14.29 0.09
C LEU A 109 27.96 -14.05 1.47
N ALA A 110 28.66 -12.92 1.63
CA ALA A 110 29.26 -12.55 2.92
C ALA A 110 28.22 -12.31 4.03
N ALA A 111 27.02 -11.81 3.69
CA ALA A 111 25.93 -11.64 4.64
C ALA A 111 25.32 -12.98 5.04
N LEU A 112 25.15 -13.89 4.08
CA LEU A 112 24.66 -15.25 4.34
C LEU A 112 25.65 -16.06 5.17
N ASP A 113 26.97 -15.87 4.99
CA ASP A 113 27.98 -16.57 5.80
C ASP A 113 27.92 -16.21 7.30
N LYS A 114 27.46 -15.00 7.63
CA LYS A 114 27.37 -14.48 9.01
C LYS A 114 26.15 -14.95 9.80
N TYR A 115 25.12 -15.44 9.13
CA TYR A 115 23.93 -16.05 9.76
C TYR A 115 24.17 -17.50 10.17
#